data_AF-A0A496SGH6-F1
#
_entry.id   AF-A0A496SGH6-F1
#
_cell.length_a   1.000
_cell.length_b   1.000
_cell.length_c   1.000
_cell.angle_alpha   90.00
_cell.angle_beta   90.00
_cell.angle_gamma   90.00
#
_symmetry.space_group_name_H-M   'P 1'
#
loop_
_entity.id
_entity.type
_entity.pdbx_description
1 polymer ?
#
loop_
_entity_poly.entity_id
_entity_poly.type
_entity_poly.pdbx_seq_one_letter_code
_entity_poly.pdbx_strand_id
1 'polypeptide(L)'
;MQKTFVLTVSESKRLIAKGVAEWPSVRRALKEGMVVVATGTTNSYVVEELLGKRIDKTSYRSGLTLPKRPTKELRMSQEIMPDLVLRDGKPVEGLDRFTAVDEMKAGDVYIKGANALDYRRKLAGVLVGLDTGGTIGTVLGKLVGKRIELIIPIGLEKLVYEDIYEISRRLAEPGTEGPRMMPVWGTIITEIEAVKVLTGAEALLVSSGGVGGAEGSVRLLVRGNRDQLEAVEELMDSIWGEPPWC
;
A
#
# COMPACT_ATOMS: atom_id res chain seq x y z
N MET A 1 25.85 12.37 -4.50
CA MET A 1 25.77 12.78 -3.08
C MET A 1 24.84 11.83 -2.35
N GLN A 2 24.83 11.84 -1.02
CA GLN A 2 23.98 10.97 -0.21
C GLN A 2 23.45 11.70 1.04
N LYS A 3 22.20 11.43 1.42
CA LYS A 3 21.56 11.98 2.63
C LYS A 3 20.62 10.94 3.23
N THR A 4 20.41 10.98 4.55
CA THR A 4 19.44 10.09 5.20
C THR A 4 18.19 10.83 5.62
N PHE A 5 17.05 10.16 5.51
CA PHE A 5 15.74 10.67 5.92
C PHE A 5 15.05 9.67 6.84
N VAL A 6 14.23 10.18 7.77
CA VAL A 6 13.36 9.36 8.62
C VAL A 6 11.92 9.67 8.26
N LEU A 7 11.11 8.62 8.20
CA LEU A 7 9.67 8.71 7.96
C LEU A 7 8.96 7.85 9.01
N THR A 8 7.98 8.44 9.69
CA THR A 8 6.98 7.69 10.45
C THR A 8 6.09 6.86 9.51
N VAL A 9 5.31 5.93 10.07
CA VAL A 9 4.41 5.09 9.25
C VAL A 9 3.41 5.90 8.43
N SER A 10 2.88 7.01 8.98
CA SER A 10 1.96 7.88 8.25
C SER A 10 2.64 8.63 7.11
N GLU A 11 3.84 9.16 7.36
CA GLU A 11 4.65 9.85 6.36
C GLU A 11 5.09 8.88 5.24
N SER A 12 5.50 7.66 5.59
CA SER A 12 5.76 6.57 4.64
C SER A 12 4.53 6.27 3.77
N LYS A 13 3.34 6.14 4.36
CA LYS A 13 2.10 5.89 3.59
C LYS A 13 1.78 7.03 2.63
N ARG A 14 2.01 8.28 3.03
CA ARG A 14 1.86 9.45 2.15
C ARG A 14 2.86 9.40 0.99
N LEU A 15 4.14 9.15 1.27
CA LEU A 15 5.17 9.00 0.25
C LEU A 15 4.81 7.90 -0.75
N ILE A 16 4.44 6.71 -0.26
CA ILE A 16 4.02 5.58 -1.07
C ILE A 16 2.81 5.94 -1.93
N ALA A 17 1.80 6.61 -1.36
CA ALA A 17 0.62 7.01 -2.10
C ALA A 17 0.93 7.97 -3.26
N LYS A 18 1.84 8.95 -3.04
CA LYS A 18 2.35 9.82 -4.10
C LYS A 18 3.06 9.02 -5.19
N GLY A 19 3.91 8.08 -4.79
CA GLY A 19 4.61 7.19 -5.72
C GLY A 19 3.65 6.32 -6.54
N VAL A 20 2.57 5.83 -5.93
CA VAL A 20 1.52 5.06 -6.62
C VAL A 20 0.78 5.93 -7.63
N ALA A 21 0.40 7.17 -7.27
CA ALA A 21 -0.32 8.07 -8.17
C ALA A 21 0.50 8.44 -9.42
N GLU A 22 1.83 8.59 -9.27
CA GLU A 22 2.74 8.86 -10.38
C GLU A 22 3.25 7.59 -11.10
N TRP A 23 2.85 6.40 -10.64
CA TRP A 23 3.33 5.15 -11.22
C TRP A 23 2.89 5.01 -12.69
N PRO A 24 3.78 4.59 -13.62
CA PRO A 24 3.49 4.64 -15.06
C PRO A 24 2.20 3.92 -15.48
N SER A 25 1.93 2.73 -14.93
CA SER A 25 0.72 1.98 -15.28
C SER A 25 -0.55 2.57 -14.66
N VAL A 26 -0.46 3.18 -13.48
CA VAL A 26 -1.57 3.93 -12.86
C VAL A 26 -1.90 5.13 -13.74
N ARG A 27 -0.92 5.94 -14.12
CA ARG A 27 -1.13 7.12 -14.97
C ARG A 27 -1.72 6.77 -16.33
N ARG A 28 -1.32 5.63 -16.91
CA ARG A 28 -1.91 5.12 -18.15
C ARG A 28 -3.37 4.70 -17.93
N ALA A 29 -3.65 3.89 -16.91
CA ALA A 29 -5.01 3.41 -16.62
C ALA A 29 -5.97 4.55 -16.24
N LEU A 30 -5.47 5.63 -15.63
CA LEU A 30 -6.27 6.85 -15.40
C LEU A 30 -6.63 7.59 -16.69
N LYS A 31 -5.93 7.38 -17.80
CA LYS A 31 -6.25 8.04 -19.08
C LYS A 31 -7.17 7.20 -19.96
N GLU A 32 -6.98 5.89 -19.97
CA GLU A 32 -7.59 4.99 -20.96
C GLU A 32 -7.84 3.57 -20.43
N GLY A 33 -8.29 3.47 -19.18
CA GLY A 33 -8.52 2.18 -18.52
C GLY A 33 -9.27 2.30 -17.20
N MET A 34 -9.15 1.26 -16.39
CA MET A 34 -9.74 1.18 -15.06
C MET A 34 -8.68 1.11 -13.96
N VAL A 35 -8.93 1.85 -12.88
CA VAL A 35 -8.17 1.78 -11.64
C VAL A 35 -9.12 1.43 -10.50
N VAL A 36 -8.86 0.32 -9.82
CA VAL A 36 -9.61 -0.07 -8.64
C VAL A 36 -8.71 0.04 -7.43
N VAL A 37 -9.14 0.73 -6.39
CA VAL A 37 -8.41 0.81 -5.13
C VAL A 37 -9.16 -0.03 -4.10
N ALA A 38 -8.62 -1.13 -3.61
CA ALA A 38 -9.25 -1.86 -2.51
C ALA A 38 -9.10 -1.10 -1.17
N THR A 39 -9.98 -1.33 -0.21
CA THR A 39 -9.85 -0.77 1.16
C THR A 39 -8.54 -1.17 1.85
N GLY A 40 -7.99 -0.28 2.68
CA GLY A 40 -6.77 -0.52 3.45
C GLY A 40 -6.13 0.78 3.93
N THR A 41 -5.36 0.73 5.01
CA THR A 41 -4.82 1.94 5.65
C THR A 41 -3.81 2.70 4.81
N THR A 42 -3.02 2.03 3.97
CA THR A 42 -2.17 2.70 2.96
C THR A 42 -3.00 3.19 1.78
N ASN A 43 -3.98 2.38 1.36
CA ASN A 43 -4.82 2.68 0.21
C ASN A 43 -5.73 3.90 0.43
N SER A 44 -6.09 4.23 1.68
CA SER A 44 -6.79 5.47 1.98
C SER A 44 -5.97 6.71 1.60
N TYR A 45 -4.64 6.66 1.66
CA TYR A 45 -3.76 7.73 1.18
C TYR A 45 -3.72 7.77 -0.35
N VAL A 46 -3.71 6.59 -0.99
CA VAL A 46 -3.79 6.48 -2.46
C VAL A 46 -5.08 7.11 -2.97
N VAL A 47 -6.22 6.87 -2.31
CA VAL A 47 -7.49 7.52 -2.64
C VAL A 47 -7.37 9.04 -2.57
N GLU A 48 -6.73 9.60 -1.53
CA GLU A 48 -6.54 11.05 -1.42
C GLU A 48 -5.69 11.62 -2.56
N GLU A 49 -4.59 10.95 -2.94
CA GLU A 49 -3.72 11.41 -4.03
C GLU A 49 -4.41 11.28 -5.40
N LEU A 50 -5.15 10.20 -5.65
CA LEU A 50 -5.88 10.01 -6.92
C LEU A 50 -7.07 10.96 -7.07
N LEU A 51 -7.74 11.32 -5.98
CA LEU A 51 -8.87 12.26 -6.01
C LEU A 51 -8.45 13.73 -5.83
N GLY A 52 -7.20 14.00 -5.45
CA GLY A 52 -6.71 15.35 -5.15
C GLY A 52 -7.40 16.00 -3.94
N LYS A 53 -7.97 15.22 -3.02
CA LYS A 53 -8.69 15.73 -1.84
C LYS A 53 -8.51 14.82 -0.63
N ARG A 54 -8.58 15.40 0.57
CA ARG A 54 -8.55 14.64 1.83
C ARG A 54 -9.87 13.89 2.05
N ILE A 55 -9.78 12.74 2.71
CA ILE A 55 -10.94 11.93 3.13
C ILE A 55 -10.82 11.62 4.62
N ASP A 56 -11.91 11.18 5.25
CA ASP A 56 -11.79 10.44 6.50
C ASP A 56 -11.14 9.08 6.21
N LYS A 57 -9.82 9.00 6.35
CA LYS A 57 -9.05 7.78 6.06
C LYS A 57 -9.51 6.58 6.87
N THR A 58 -10.08 6.82 8.05
CA THR A 58 -10.58 5.72 8.88
C THR A 58 -11.80 5.08 8.23
N SER A 59 -12.61 5.78 7.42
CA SER A 59 -13.73 5.19 6.67
C SER A 59 -13.31 4.23 5.55
N TYR A 60 -12.04 4.23 5.13
CA TYR A 60 -11.53 3.45 3.99
C TYR A 60 -10.53 2.37 4.42
N ARG A 61 -11.00 1.39 5.19
CA ARG A 61 -10.15 0.48 5.97
C ARG A 61 -10.50 -0.99 5.79
N SER A 62 -9.47 -1.85 5.86
CA SER A 62 -9.61 -3.30 6.01
C SER A 62 -8.33 -3.88 6.62
N GLY A 63 -8.42 -5.10 7.18
CA GLY A 63 -7.25 -5.87 7.60
C GLY A 63 -6.37 -5.20 8.66
N LEU A 64 -6.99 -4.53 9.63
CA LEU A 64 -6.28 -3.80 10.69
C LEU A 64 -5.56 -4.76 11.64
N THR A 65 -4.35 -4.36 12.02
CA THR A 65 -3.60 -4.96 13.14
C THR A 65 -3.60 -3.95 14.28
N LEU A 66 -4.29 -4.28 15.37
CA LEU A 66 -4.45 -3.42 16.54
C LEU A 66 -3.90 -4.13 17.79
N PRO A 67 -3.37 -3.38 18.78
CA PRO A 67 -2.96 -3.98 20.05
C PRO A 67 -4.17 -4.56 20.78
N LYS A 68 -4.00 -5.71 21.45
CA LYS A 68 -5.06 -6.30 22.31
C LYS A 68 -5.47 -5.39 23.48
N ARG A 69 -4.56 -4.50 23.90
CA ARG A 69 -4.76 -3.49 24.95
C ARG A 69 -4.26 -2.15 24.43
N PRO A 70 -5.10 -1.35 23.78
CA PRO A 70 -4.69 -0.04 23.27
C PRO A 70 -4.41 0.93 24.42
N THR A 71 -3.38 1.75 24.28
CA THR A 71 -3.04 2.81 25.26
C THR A 71 -3.79 4.12 25.01
N LYS A 72 -4.48 4.23 23.87
CA LYS A 72 -5.29 5.36 23.43
C LYS A 72 -6.56 4.87 22.76
N GLU A 73 -7.64 5.63 22.86
CA GLU A 73 -8.88 5.33 22.17
C GLU A 73 -8.69 5.49 20.65
N LEU A 74 -9.10 4.46 19.90
CA LEU A 74 -9.05 4.48 18.43
C LEU A 74 -10.32 5.15 17.90
N ARG A 75 -10.18 6.34 17.32
CA ARG A 75 -11.30 7.02 16.66
C ARG A 75 -11.51 6.42 15.28
N MET A 76 -12.63 5.74 15.12
CA MET A 76 -12.97 5.03 13.89
C MET A 76 -14.29 5.58 13.36
N SER A 77 -14.31 6.00 12.09
CA SER A 77 -15.56 6.39 11.42
C SER A 77 -16.60 5.30 11.54
N GLN A 78 -17.85 5.66 11.81
CA GLN A 78 -18.98 4.73 11.76
C GLN A 78 -19.41 4.46 10.33
N GLU A 79 -19.21 5.45 9.44
CA GLU A 79 -19.49 5.33 8.02
C GLU A 79 -18.32 4.66 7.30
N ILE A 80 -18.65 3.78 6.35
CA ILE A 80 -17.67 3.15 5.47
C ILE A 80 -17.81 3.79 4.10
N MET A 81 -16.72 4.40 3.64
CA MET A 81 -16.66 4.96 2.30
C MET A 81 -16.72 3.82 1.27
N PRO A 82 -17.53 3.94 0.20
CA PRO A 82 -17.52 2.98 -0.90
C PRO A 82 -16.14 2.83 -1.54
N ASP A 83 -15.86 1.67 -2.13
CA ASP A 83 -14.60 1.45 -2.86
C ASP A 83 -14.44 2.47 -3.98
N LEU A 84 -13.21 2.95 -4.18
CA LEU A 84 -12.88 3.81 -5.30
C LEU A 84 -12.62 2.97 -6.56
N VAL A 85 -13.53 3.08 -7.52
CA VAL A 85 -13.37 2.57 -8.88
C VAL A 85 -13.34 3.77 -9.83
N LEU A 86 -12.28 3.86 -10.63
CA LEU A 86 -12.09 4.88 -11.64
C LEU A 86 -12.12 4.25 -13.04
N ARG A 87 -12.77 4.91 -13.98
CA ARG A 87 -12.67 4.65 -15.41
C ARG A 87 -12.28 5.95 -16.10
N ASP A 88 -11.17 5.92 -16.84
CA ASP A 88 -10.62 7.09 -17.51
C ASP A 88 -10.50 8.30 -16.55
N GLY A 89 -10.07 8.00 -15.30
CA GLY A 89 -9.83 8.98 -14.25
C GLY A 89 -11.08 9.48 -13.53
N LYS A 90 -12.27 8.99 -13.89
CA LYS A 90 -13.55 9.41 -13.29
C LYS A 90 -14.14 8.32 -12.39
N PRO A 91 -14.65 8.66 -11.20
CA PRO A 91 -15.37 7.72 -10.34
C PRO A 91 -16.54 7.04 -11.06
N VAL A 92 -16.69 5.74 -10.85
CA VAL A 92 -17.81 4.95 -11.36
C VAL A 92 -18.65 4.48 -10.17
N GLU A 93 -19.92 4.88 -10.16
CA GLU A 93 -20.88 4.42 -9.15
C GLU A 93 -21.36 3.00 -9.43
N GLY A 94 -21.74 2.27 -8.38
CA GLY A 94 -22.30 0.91 -8.48
C GLY A 94 -21.27 -0.21 -8.70
N LEU A 95 -20.00 0.13 -8.92
CA LEU A 95 -18.90 -0.83 -8.93
C LEU A 95 -18.11 -0.78 -7.62
N ASP A 96 -17.56 -1.93 -7.24
CA ASP A 96 -16.70 -2.07 -6.06
C ASP A 96 -15.46 -2.91 -6.37
N ARG A 97 -14.64 -3.16 -5.35
CA ARG A 97 -13.40 -3.95 -5.49
C ARG A 97 -13.61 -5.40 -5.95
N PHE A 98 -14.82 -5.93 -5.86
CA PHE A 98 -15.15 -7.30 -6.28
C PHE A 98 -15.78 -7.33 -7.67
N THR A 99 -16.72 -6.42 -7.94
CA THR A 99 -17.50 -6.39 -9.19
C THR A 99 -16.77 -5.70 -10.32
N ALA A 100 -15.96 -4.67 -10.04
CA ALA A 100 -15.23 -3.94 -11.08
C ALA A 100 -14.28 -4.85 -11.88
N VAL A 101 -13.73 -5.89 -11.24
CA VAL A 101 -12.79 -6.84 -11.88
C VAL A 101 -13.44 -7.59 -13.05
N ASP A 102 -14.77 -7.71 -13.08
CA ASP A 102 -15.50 -8.32 -14.20
C ASP A 102 -15.53 -7.44 -15.45
N GLU A 103 -15.34 -6.13 -15.30
CA GLU A 103 -15.25 -5.16 -16.40
C GLU A 103 -13.81 -4.82 -16.79
N MET A 104 -12.86 -5.08 -15.89
CA MET A 104 -11.44 -4.83 -16.14
C MET A 104 -10.84 -5.76 -17.20
N LYS A 105 -9.77 -5.30 -17.84
CA LYS A 105 -9.02 -5.96 -18.92
C LYS A 105 -7.50 -5.76 -18.75
N ALA A 106 -6.72 -6.38 -19.65
CA ALA A 106 -5.29 -6.19 -19.70
C ALA A 106 -4.93 -4.70 -19.88
N GLY A 107 -4.00 -4.20 -19.06
CA GLY A 107 -3.62 -2.78 -19.02
C GLY A 107 -4.27 -1.98 -17.89
N ASP A 108 -5.35 -2.49 -17.30
CA ASP A 108 -5.97 -1.93 -16.10
C ASP A 108 -5.19 -2.27 -14.82
N VAL A 109 -5.47 -1.53 -13.75
CA VAL A 109 -4.72 -1.60 -12.49
C VAL A 109 -5.65 -1.87 -11.31
N TYR A 110 -5.29 -2.86 -10.50
CA TYR A 110 -5.92 -3.15 -9.22
C TYR A 110 -4.94 -2.88 -8.08
N ILE A 111 -5.28 -1.99 -7.16
CA ILE A 111 -4.41 -1.54 -6.08
C ILE A 111 -4.86 -2.15 -4.75
N LYS A 112 -4.00 -2.98 -4.14
CA LYS A 112 -4.27 -3.58 -2.84
C LYS A 112 -3.00 -3.74 -2.01
N GLY A 113 -2.99 -3.13 -0.83
CA GLY A 113 -1.93 -3.32 0.15
C GLY A 113 -1.88 -4.73 0.75
N ALA A 114 -0.78 -5.03 1.44
CA ALA A 114 -0.49 -6.30 2.09
C ALA A 114 -0.02 -6.13 3.54
N ASN A 115 0.25 -7.24 4.23
CA ASN A 115 0.60 -7.29 5.66
C ASN A 115 2.05 -7.71 5.91
N ALA A 116 2.66 -8.44 4.99
CA ALA A 116 4.04 -8.88 5.03
C ALA A 116 4.74 -8.61 3.69
N LEU A 117 6.02 -8.27 3.74
CA LEU A 117 6.86 -7.99 2.59
C LEU A 117 8.14 -8.83 2.65
N ASP A 118 8.37 -9.66 1.65
CA ASP A 118 9.69 -10.20 1.32
C ASP A 118 10.20 -9.42 0.11
N TYR A 119 10.93 -8.34 0.39
CA TYR A 119 11.40 -7.43 -0.64
C TYR A 119 12.47 -8.07 -1.55
N ARG A 120 13.25 -9.03 -1.04
CA ARG A 120 14.29 -9.71 -1.82
C ARG A 120 13.68 -10.62 -2.90
N ARG A 121 12.62 -11.35 -2.55
CA ARG A 121 11.87 -12.20 -3.50
C ARG A 121 10.79 -11.45 -4.27
N LYS A 122 10.59 -10.15 -3.97
CA LYS A 122 9.50 -9.32 -4.51
C LYS A 122 8.14 -10.00 -4.33
N LEU A 123 7.89 -10.49 -3.13
CA LEU A 123 6.69 -11.20 -2.74
C LEU A 123 6.02 -10.49 -1.56
N ALA A 124 4.70 -10.48 -1.54
CA ALA A 124 3.91 -9.91 -0.46
C ALA A 124 2.99 -10.98 0.15
N GLY A 125 2.66 -10.81 1.43
CA GLY A 125 1.77 -11.69 2.18
C GLY A 125 0.56 -10.91 2.64
N VAL A 126 -0.63 -11.33 2.22
CA VAL A 126 -1.90 -10.73 2.66
C VAL A 126 -2.49 -11.62 3.74
N LEU A 127 -2.77 -11.04 4.91
CA LEU A 127 -3.50 -11.77 5.96
C LEU A 127 -4.96 -11.91 5.57
N VAL A 128 -5.48 -13.13 5.71
CA VAL A 128 -6.84 -13.52 5.36
C VAL A 128 -7.54 -14.03 6.60
N GLY A 129 -8.51 -13.26 7.10
CA GLY A 129 -9.33 -13.62 8.25
C GLY A 129 -10.56 -14.47 7.87
N LEU A 130 -11.15 -14.24 6.71
CA LEU A 130 -12.40 -14.88 6.26
C LEU A 130 -12.15 -16.20 5.53
N ASP A 131 -12.98 -17.21 5.79
CA ASP A 131 -12.96 -18.53 5.13
C ASP A 131 -13.17 -18.46 3.61
N THR A 132 -13.83 -17.41 3.13
CA THR A 132 -14.01 -17.08 1.70
C THR A 132 -12.74 -16.62 0.98
N GLY A 133 -11.60 -16.49 1.68
CA GLY A 133 -10.34 -15.98 1.10
C GLY A 133 -10.19 -14.46 1.17
N GLY A 134 -11.21 -13.76 1.66
CA GLY A 134 -11.26 -12.29 1.71
C GLY A 134 -11.12 -11.66 0.31
N THR A 135 -10.82 -10.35 0.26
CA THR A 135 -10.71 -9.63 -1.01
C THR A 135 -9.75 -10.31 -1.99
N ILE A 136 -8.56 -10.67 -1.54
CA ILE A 136 -7.52 -11.17 -2.44
C ILE A 136 -7.87 -12.55 -2.99
N GLY A 137 -8.39 -13.46 -2.16
CA GLY A 137 -8.81 -14.78 -2.60
C GLY A 137 -9.91 -14.72 -3.65
N THR A 138 -10.85 -13.77 -3.51
CA THR A 138 -11.95 -13.59 -4.47
C THR A 138 -11.50 -13.06 -5.83
N VAL A 139 -10.53 -12.14 -5.88
CA VAL A 139 -10.18 -11.44 -7.13
C VAL A 139 -8.94 -11.99 -7.83
N LEU A 140 -8.01 -12.63 -7.12
CA LEU A 140 -6.68 -12.96 -7.65
C LEU A 140 -6.73 -13.80 -8.93
N GLY A 141 -7.61 -14.81 -8.99
CA GLY A 141 -7.77 -15.63 -10.20
C GLY A 141 -8.22 -14.82 -11.42
N LYS A 142 -9.13 -13.85 -11.22
CA LYS A 142 -9.58 -12.95 -12.28
C LYS A 142 -8.48 -11.98 -12.70
N LEU A 143 -7.73 -11.43 -11.73
CA LEU A 143 -6.60 -10.54 -12.02
C LEU A 143 -5.56 -11.24 -12.92
N VAL A 144 -5.19 -12.47 -12.55
CA VAL A 144 -4.25 -13.29 -13.33
C VAL A 144 -4.83 -13.63 -14.71
N GLY A 145 -6.05 -14.17 -14.76
CA GLY A 145 -6.67 -14.62 -16.02
C GLY A 145 -6.87 -13.49 -17.04
N LYS A 146 -7.19 -12.28 -16.55
CA LYS A 146 -7.40 -11.09 -17.38
C LYS A 146 -6.15 -10.24 -17.60
N ARG A 147 -5.01 -10.63 -17.02
CA ARG A 147 -3.73 -9.90 -17.07
C ARG A 147 -3.85 -8.46 -16.55
N ILE A 148 -4.63 -8.29 -15.48
CA ILE A 148 -4.77 -7.03 -14.75
C ILE A 148 -3.55 -6.88 -13.83
N GLU A 149 -2.93 -5.71 -13.82
CA GLU A 149 -1.79 -5.46 -12.96
C GLU A 149 -2.25 -5.30 -11.51
N LEU A 150 -1.70 -6.13 -10.61
CA LEU A 150 -1.85 -5.95 -9.17
C LEU A 150 -0.72 -5.05 -8.66
N ILE A 151 -1.04 -3.82 -8.26
CA ILE A 151 -0.12 -2.94 -7.53
C ILE A 151 -0.31 -3.13 -6.03
N ILE A 152 0.80 -3.26 -5.32
CA ILE A 152 0.85 -3.53 -3.89
C ILE A 152 1.59 -2.38 -3.19
N PRO A 153 0.88 -1.33 -2.75
CA PRO A 153 1.43 -0.31 -1.88
C PRO A 153 1.70 -0.92 -0.51
N ILE A 154 2.96 -0.96 -0.09
CA ILE A 154 3.37 -1.56 1.17
C ILE A 154 4.62 -0.88 1.69
N GLY A 155 4.60 -0.44 2.95
CA GLY A 155 5.77 0.18 3.53
C GLY A 155 6.78 -0.85 4.04
N LEU A 156 8.02 -0.41 4.13
CA LEU A 156 9.15 -1.23 4.57
C LEU A 156 9.04 -1.66 6.04
N GLU A 157 8.15 -1.06 6.83
CA GLU A 157 7.86 -1.49 8.20
C GLU A 157 7.26 -2.91 8.27
N LYS A 158 6.73 -3.41 7.15
CA LYS A 158 6.13 -4.74 7.03
C LYS A 158 7.11 -5.81 6.54
N LEU A 159 8.39 -5.53 6.51
CA LEU A 159 9.40 -6.52 6.15
C LEU A 159 9.33 -7.73 7.09
N VAL A 160 9.34 -8.91 6.49
CA VAL A 160 9.48 -10.19 7.20
C VAL A 160 10.80 -10.84 6.81
N TYR A 161 11.44 -11.48 7.78
CA TYR A 161 12.69 -12.20 7.56
C TYR A 161 12.48 -13.54 6.85
N GLU A 162 11.42 -14.25 7.24
CA GLU A 162 11.13 -15.61 6.76
C GLU A 162 10.48 -15.61 5.37
N ASP A 163 10.62 -16.71 4.64
CA ASP A 163 9.92 -16.90 3.37
C ASP A 163 8.40 -16.87 3.57
N ILE A 164 7.71 -16.01 2.82
CA ILE A 164 6.25 -15.87 2.89
C ILE A 164 5.52 -17.19 2.59
N TYR A 165 6.06 -18.05 1.73
CA TYR A 165 5.46 -19.37 1.50
C TYR A 165 5.57 -20.27 2.74
N GLU A 166 6.69 -20.23 3.45
CA GLU A 166 6.86 -21.00 4.68
C GLU A 166 5.95 -20.44 5.80
N ILE A 167 5.84 -19.12 5.93
CA ILE A 167 4.87 -18.48 6.83
C ILE A 167 3.45 -18.94 6.49
N SER A 168 3.07 -18.89 5.21
CA SER A 168 1.73 -19.30 4.75
C SER A 168 1.45 -20.77 5.06
N ARG A 169 2.42 -21.66 4.78
CA ARG A 169 2.30 -23.11 5.07
C ARG A 169 2.05 -23.35 6.56
N ARG A 170 2.83 -22.72 7.45
CA ARG A 170 2.67 -22.88 8.91
C ARG A 170 1.35 -22.32 9.42
N LEU A 171 0.94 -21.14 8.94
CA LEU A 171 -0.34 -20.54 9.32
C LEU A 171 -1.56 -21.35 8.83
N ALA A 172 -1.37 -22.25 7.86
CA ALA A 172 -2.40 -23.16 7.37
C ALA A 172 -2.43 -24.52 8.09
N GLU A 173 -1.52 -24.78 9.05
CA GLU A 173 -1.50 -26.05 9.77
C GLU A 173 -2.78 -26.23 10.62
N PRO A 174 -3.42 -27.43 10.59
CA PRO A 174 -4.62 -27.69 11.37
C PRO A 174 -4.44 -27.37 12.86
N GLY A 175 -5.41 -26.66 13.44
CA GLY A 175 -5.36 -26.25 14.84
C GLY A 175 -4.63 -24.93 15.10
N THR A 176 -4.06 -24.29 14.07
CA THR A 176 -3.50 -22.94 14.20
C THR A 176 -4.62 -21.90 14.30
N GLU A 177 -4.61 -21.09 15.37
CA GLU A 177 -5.53 -19.98 15.55
C GLU A 177 -5.02 -18.69 14.89
N GLY A 178 -5.94 -17.88 14.35
CA GLY A 178 -5.64 -16.57 13.77
C GLY A 178 -5.83 -16.47 12.25
N PRO A 179 -5.35 -15.38 11.63
CA PRO A 179 -5.46 -15.19 10.19
C PRO A 179 -4.51 -16.13 9.44
N ARG A 180 -4.95 -16.60 8.27
CA ARG A 180 -4.08 -17.28 7.31
C ARG A 180 -3.32 -16.24 6.50
N MET A 181 -2.32 -16.67 5.72
CA MET A 181 -1.60 -15.79 4.81
C MET A 181 -1.73 -16.29 3.37
N MET A 182 -2.11 -15.39 2.47
CA MET A 182 -2.07 -15.59 1.03
C MET A 182 -0.79 -14.96 0.47
N PRO A 183 0.16 -15.75 -0.06
CA PRO A 183 1.27 -15.23 -0.84
C PRO A 183 0.76 -14.61 -2.13
N VAL A 184 1.23 -13.41 -2.46
CA VAL A 184 0.84 -12.69 -3.68
C VAL A 184 2.04 -12.03 -4.34
N TRP A 185 2.11 -12.19 -5.66
CA TRP A 185 3.02 -11.47 -6.52
C TRP A 185 2.30 -10.28 -7.17
N GLY A 186 3.04 -9.20 -7.42
CA GLY A 186 2.56 -8.00 -8.09
C GLY A 186 3.62 -6.91 -8.11
N THR A 187 3.25 -5.74 -8.61
CA THR A 187 4.10 -4.55 -8.62
C THR A 187 4.15 -3.97 -7.21
N ILE A 188 5.26 -4.21 -6.51
CA ILE A 188 5.50 -3.68 -5.16
C ILE A 188 5.94 -2.22 -5.24
N ILE A 189 5.25 -1.35 -4.51
CA ILE A 189 5.63 0.05 -4.35
C ILE A 189 5.83 0.33 -2.85
N THR A 190 7.10 0.43 -2.46
CA THR A 190 7.53 0.88 -1.14
C THR A 190 7.98 2.35 -1.19
N GLU A 191 8.49 2.85 -0.07
CA GLU A 191 9.17 4.15 -0.02
C GLU A 191 10.35 4.22 -1.01
N ILE A 192 11.04 3.11 -1.26
CA ILE A 192 12.17 3.05 -2.20
C ILE A 192 11.70 3.32 -3.64
N GLU A 193 10.68 2.57 -4.09
CA GLU A 193 10.09 2.78 -5.41
C GLU A 193 9.46 4.17 -5.54
N ALA A 194 8.83 4.68 -4.48
CA ALA A 194 8.23 6.01 -4.45
C ALA A 194 9.29 7.13 -4.62
N VAL A 195 10.41 7.09 -3.89
CA VAL A 195 11.51 8.05 -4.09
C VAL A 195 12.01 8.00 -5.53
N LYS A 196 12.18 6.79 -6.08
CA LYS A 196 12.68 6.62 -7.44
C LYS A 196 11.76 7.21 -8.49
N VAL A 197 10.46 6.92 -8.43
CA VAL A 197 9.50 7.40 -9.44
C VAL A 197 9.26 8.90 -9.34
N LEU A 198 9.28 9.47 -8.14
CA LEU A 198 8.98 10.89 -7.92
C LEU A 198 10.16 11.82 -8.20
N THR A 199 11.40 11.35 -7.98
CA THR A 199 12.60 12.22 -8.02
C THR A 199 13.73 11.69 -8.90
N GLY A 200 13.68 10.42 -9.31
CA GLY A 200 14.78 9.74 -10.00
C GLY A 200 15.93 9.29 -9.09
N ALA A 201 15.96 9.70 -7.83
CA ALA A 201 16.95 9.29 -6.84
C ALA A 201 16.83 7.81 -6.46
N GLU A 202 17.92 7.21 -5.98
CA GLU A 202 17.91 5.85 -5.44
C GLU A 202 17.80 5.88 -3.92
N ALA A 203 17.06 4.94 -3.35
CA ALA A 203 16.90 4.83 -1.90
C ALA A 203 17.23 3.41 -1.42
N LEU A 204 17.72 3.33 -0.19
CA LEU A 204 18.05 2.10 0.52
C LEU A 204 17.49 2.18 1.93
N LEU A 205 16.82 1.13 2.40
CA LEU A 205 16.47 1.00 3.82
C LEU A 205 17.73 0.75 4.65
N VAL A 206 17.98 1.61 5.64
CA VAL A 206 19.15 1.52 6.54
C VAL A 206 18.75 0.95 7.89
N SER A 207 17.65 1.42 8.45
CA SER A 207 17.15 0.98 9.76
C SER A 207 15.64 1.19 9.86
N SER A 208 15.00 0.51 10.81
CA SER A 208 13.56 0.65 11.08
C SER A 208 13.28 0.57 12.58
N GLY A 209 12.13 1.11 12.98
CA GLY A 209 11.73 1.22 14.37
C GLY A 209 12.17 2.54 15.02
N GLY A 210 11.48 2.88 16.11
CA GLY A 210 11.64 4.14 16.82
C GLY A 210 10.69 4.18 18.02
N VAL A 211 10.62 5.33 18.68
CA VAL A 211 9.78 5.57 19.88
C VAL A 211 9.21 6.98 19.81
N GLY A 212 8.15 7.24 20.58
CA GLY A 212 7.62 8.60 20.76
C GLY A 212 6.84 9.10 19.55
N GLY A 213 6.11 8.22 18.87
CA GLY A 213 5.40 8.51 17.62
C GLY A 213 6.13 8.03 16.36
N ALA A 214 7.35 7.53 16.51
CA ALA A 214 8.15 6.95 15.42
C ALA A 214 8.15 5.40 15.45
N GLU A 215 7.20 4.77 16.15
CA GLU A 215 7.03 3.32 16.14
C GLU A 215 6.77 2.83 14.71
N GLY A 216 7.55 1.86 14.25
CA GLY A 216 7.48 1.37 12.86
C GLY A 216 8.05 2.34 11.81
N SER A 217 8.72 3.43 12.22
CA SER A 217 9.40 4.33 11.27
C SER A 217 10.50 3.63 10.48
N VAL A 218 10.88 4.23 9.35
CA VAL A 218 11.97 3.77 8.50
C VAL A 218 12.99 4.88 8.31
N ARG A 219 14.27 4.50 8.21
CA ARG A 219 15.36 5.38 7.82
C ARG A 219 15.88 4.97 6.46
N LEU A 220 15.84 5.90 5.51
CA LEU A 220 16.32 5.70 4.15
C LEU A 220 17.64 6.43 3.96
N LEU A 221 18.61 5.78 3.31
CA LEU A 221 19.74 6.44 2.66
C LEU A 221 19.35 6.71 1.22
N VAL A 222 19.36 7.98 0.81
CA VAL A 222 19.02 8.40 -0.54
C VAL A 222 20.28 8.88 -1.25
N ARG A 223 20.49 8.42 -2.48
CA ARG A 223 21.61 8.74 -3.36
C ARG A 223 21.09 9.37 -4.65
N GLY A 224 21.69 10.49 -5.03
CA GLY A 224 21.36 11.19 -6.28
C GLY A 224 22.42 12.22 -6.68
N ASN A 225 22.18 12.86 -7.82
CA ASN A 225 22.84 14.12 -8.17
C ASN A 225 22.27 15.28 -7.31
N ARG A 226 22.65 16.52 -7.60
CA ARG A 226 22.21 17.69 -6.83
C ARG A 226 20.70 17.90 -6.93
N ASP A 227 20.21 18.08 -8.16
CA ASP A 227 18.81 18.35 -8.44
C ASP A 227 17.88 17.25 -7.89
N GLN A 228 18.30 15.99 -7.99
CA GLN A 228 17.57 14.86 -7.43
C GLN A 228 17.49 14.90 -5.91
N LEU A 229 18.56 15.28 -5.21
CA LEU A 229 18.53 15.39 -3.75
C LEU A 229 17.74 16.61 -3.29
N GLU A 230 17.83 17.73 -4.00
CA GLU A 230 17.00 18.92 -3.75
C GLU A 230 15.51 18.56 -3.91
N ALA A 231 15.14 17.85 -4.98
CA ALA A 231 13.77 17.36 -5.16
C ALA A 231 13.31 16.37 -4.07
N VAL A 232 14.21 15.52 -3.56
CA VAL A 232 13.90 14.64 -2.42
C VAL A 232 13.67 15.46 -1.16
N GLU A 233 14.48 16.49 -0.90
CA GLU A 233 14.31 17.36 0.27
C GLU A 233 12.96 18.08 0.22
N GLU A 234 12.60 18.68 -0.91
CA GLU A 234 11.29 19.32 -1.12
C GLU A 234 10.13 18.32 -0.94
N LEU A 235 10.30 17.09 -1.47
CA LEU A 235 9.31 16.02 -1.30
C LEU A 235 9.13 15.65 0.17
N MET A 236 10.23 15.49 0.92
CA MET A 236 10.19 15.13 2.34
C MET A 236 9.57 16.25 3.19
N ASP A 237 9.93 17.51 2.93
CA ASP A 237 9.34 18.69 3.58
C ASP A 237 7.83 18.78 3.36
N SER A 238 7.34 18.36 2.18
CA SER A 238 5.89 18.31 1.90
C SER A 238 5.12 17.21 2.63
N ILE A 239 5.83 16.21 3.19
CA ILE A 239 5.27 15.01 3.79
C ILE A 239 5.41 15.01 5.31
N TRP A 240 6.50 15.57 5.84
CA TRP A 240 6.77 15.59 7.27
C TRP A 240 5.64 16.26 8.05
N GLY A 241 5.26 15.64 9.15
CA GLY A 241 4.11 16.05 9.96
C GLY A 241 2.77 15.49 9.46
N GLU A 242 2.75 14.57 8.49
CA GLU A 242 1.51 13.84 8.14
C GLU A 242 0.95 13.15 9.40
N PRO A 243 -0.30 13.47 9.80
CA PRO A 243 -0.85 12.97 11.05
C PRO A 243 -0.93 11.43 11.11
N PRO A 244 -0.90 10.84 12.32
CA PRO A 244 -1.25 9.43 12.53
C PRO A 244 -2.56 9.06 11.82
N TRP A 245 -2.63 7.84 11.29
CA TRP A 245 -3.79 7.37 10.51
C TRP A 245 -5.11 7.38 11.30
N CYS A 246 -5.05 7.07 12.60
CA CYS A 246 -6.16 7.09 13.56
C CYS A 246 -5.66 7.50 14.95
#